data_AF-A0A821Q1G7-F1
#
_entry.id   AF-A0A821Q1G7-F1
#
_cell.length_a   1.000
_cell.length_b   1.000
_cell.length_c   1.000
_cell.angle_alpha   90.00
_cell.angle_beta   90.00
_cell.angle_gamma   90.00
#
_symmetry.space_group_name_H-M   'P 1'
#
loop_
_entity.id
_entity.type
_entity.pdbx_description
1 polymer ?
#
loop_
_entity_poly.entity_id
_entity_poly.type
_entity_poly.pdbx_seq_one_letter_code
_entity_poly.pdbx_strand_id
1 'polypeptide(L)'
;VIYDVEFRVLVKEKLSPSDSVLVTGSCEQLGEWTPNRCIPLTRIDRTEDGEIWSTNIKVNGPQRTFYRYVIAQIIRTDDDMNLIIKKCKNLFIFFCLNILIE
;
A
#
# COMPACT_ATOMS: atom_id res chain seq x y z
N VAL A 1 13.18 -10.79 -13.40
CA VAL A 1 12.12 -10.15 -14.23
C VAL A 1 11.44 -9.09 -13.38
N ILE A 2 11.04 -7.95 -13.96
CA ILE A 2 10.33 -6.89 -13.24
C ILE A 2 8.86 -6.93 -13.65
N TYR A 3 7.97 -6.97 -12.67
CA TYR A 3 6.52 -6.94 -12.87
C TYR A 3 5.99 -5.58 -12.40
N ASP A 4 5.11 -4.96 -13.18
CA ASP A 4 4.37 -3.78 -12.76
C ASP A 4 3.03 -4.23 -12.16
N VAL A 5 2.83 -3.95 -10.87
CA VAL A 5 1.69 -4.48 -10.09
C VAL A 5 0.86 -3.32 -9.55
N GLU A 6 -0.44 -3.33 -9.86
CA GLU A 6 -1.39 -2.38 -9.30
C GLU A 6 -1.83 -2.82 -7.89
N PHE A 7 -1.62 -1.95 -6.91
CA PHE A 7 -2.15 -2.08 -5.56
C PHE A 7 -3.35 -1.16 -5.40
N ARG A 8 -4.55 -1.76 -5.40
CA ARG A 8 -5.83 -1.04 -5.33
C ARG A 8 -6.66 -1.47 -4.13
N VAL A 9 -7.27 -0.49 -3.45
CA VAL A 9 -8.12 -0.73 -2.28
C VAL A 9 -9.30 0.26 -2.21
N LEU A 10 -10.48 -0.25 -1.83
CA LEU A 10 -11.65 0.55 -1.47
C LEU A 10 -11.65 0.81 0.03
N VAL A 11 -11.64 2.07 0.43
CA VAL A 11 -11.70 2.52 1.81
C VAL A 11 -13.11 3.05 2.10
N LYS A 12 -13.90 2.24 2.79
CA LYS A 12 -15.31 2.55 3.15
C LYS A 12 -15.45 3.53 4.32
N GLU A 13 -14.39 3.71 5.09
CA GLU A 13 -14.40 4.60 6.25
C GLU A 13 -14.08 6.04 5.83
N LYS A 14 -14.74 7.00 6.47
CA LYS A 14 -14.51 8.42 6.21
C LYS A 14 -13.14 8.82 6.74
N LEU A 15 -12.22 9.15 5.83
CA LEU A 15 -10.87 9.60 6.16
C LEU A 15 -10.85 11.09 6.55
N SER A 16 -9.94 11.44 7.46
CA SER A 16 -9.65 12.86 7.75
C SER A 16 -8.91 13.49 6.56
N PRO A 17 -8.99 14.82 6.33
CA PRO A 17 -8.27 15.47 5.24
C PRO A 17 -6.74 15.28 5.29
N SER A 18 -6.18 15.02 6.47
CA SER A 18 -4.76 14.74 6.69
C SER A 18 -4.39 13.26 6.63
N ASP A 19 -5.37 12.37 6.50
CA ASP A 19 -5.11 10.93 6.39
C ASP A 19 -4.68 10.56 4.97
N SER A 20 -3.82 9.56 4.88
CA SER A 20 -3.37 8.96 3.63
C SER A 20 -3.45 7.45 3.73
N VAL A 21 -3.70 6.81 2.59
CA VAL A 21 -3.64 5.35 2.45
C VAL A 21 -2.27 5.00 1.89
N LEU A 22 -1.59 4.05 2.51
CA LEU A 22 -0.27 3.58 2.11
C LEU A 22 -0.27 2.05 1.96
N VAL A 23 0.70 1.53 1.22
CA VAL A 23 1.01 0.10 1.14
C VAL A 23 2.43 -0.16 1.63
N THR A 24 2.61 -1.26 2.36
CA THR A 24 3.92 -1.80 2.70
C THR A 24 3.90 -3.31 2.60
N GLY A 25 5.06 -3.94 2.51
CA GLY A 25 5.16 -5.37 2.23
C GLY A 25 6.51 -5.95 2.54
N SER A 26 6.64 -7.25 2.25
CA SER A 26 7.81 -8.06 2.65
C SER A 26 9.04 -7.88 1.78
N CYS A 27 8.94 -7.17 0.66
CA CYS A 27 10.07 -6.94 -0.25
C CYS A 27 10.55 -5.50 -0.21
N GLU A 28 11.77 -5.28 -0.72
CA GLU A 28 12.44 -3.98 -0.81
C GLU A 28 11.55 -2.90 -1.45
N GLN A 29 10.89 -3.25 -2.56
CA GLN A 29 10.03 -2.33 -3.32
C GLN A 29 8.73 -1.99 -2.60
N LEU A 30 8.40 -2.70 -1.50
CA LEU A 30 7.28 -2.40 -0.62
C LEU A 30 7.74 -1.95 0.78
N GLY A 31 9.02 -1.62 0.94
CA GLY A 31 9.57 -1.05 2.17
C GLY A 31 9.85 -2.04 3.30
N GLU A 32 9.78 -3.35 3.05
CA GLU A 32 10.17 -4.40 4.02
C GLU A 32 9.53 -4.24 5.41
N TRP A 33 8.23 -3.94 5.42
CA TRP A 33 7.44 -3.67 6.63
C TRP A 33 7.92 -2.47 7.47
N THR A 34 8.80 -1.64 6.93
CA THR A 34 9.31 -0.44 7.61
C THR A 34 8.29 0.69 7.47
N PRO A 35 7.75 1.24 8.58
CA PRO A 35 6.76 2.32 8.53
C PRO A 35 7.21 3.49 7.65
N ASN A 36 8.42 4.01 7.86
CA ASN A 36 8.92 5.19 7.12
C ASN A 36 9.21 4.92 5.63
N ARG A 37 9.07 3.67 5.18
CA ARG A 37 9.20 3.24 3.77
C ARG A 37 7.86 2.78 3.18
N CYS A 38 6.74 3.01 3.88
CA CYS A 38 5.42 2.80 3.31
C CYS A 38 5.21 3.70 2.09
N ILE A 39 4.56 3.16 1.07
CA ILE A 39 4.37 3.84 -0.21
C ILE A 39 2.97 4.43 -0.24
N PRO A 40 2.82 5.75 -0.40
CA PRO A 40 1.50 6.37 -0.45
C PRO A 40 0.75 5.96 -1.73
N LEU A 41 -0.53 5.66 -1.59
CA LEU A 41 -1.45 5.49 -2.70
C LEU A 41 -2.02 6.85 -3.10
N THR A 42 -2.49 6.94 -4.33
CA THR A 42 -3.26 8.09 -4.82
C THR A 42 -4.75 7.76 -4.80
N ARG A 43 -5.58 8.67 -4.29
CA ARG A 43 -7.04 8.55 -4.42
C ARG A 43 -7.43 8.78 -5.87
N ILE A 44 -8.01 7.77 -6.49
CA ILE A 44 -8.40 7.81 -7.91
C ILE A 44 -9.90 8.04 -8.11
N ASP A 45 -10.72 7.71 -7.10
CA ASP A 45 -12.18 7.85 -7.22
C ASP A 45 -12.87 7.99 -5.85
N ARG A 46 -14.10 8.53 -5.86
CA ARG A 46 -15.01 8.57 -4.73
C ARG A 46 -16.36 8.00 -5.16
N THR A 47 -16.75 6.91 -4.52
CA THR A 47 -18.03 6.23 -4.75
C THR A 47 -18.96 6.43 -3.56
N GLU A 48 -20.21 6.02 -3.71
CA GLU A 48 -21.17 5.99 -2.59
C GLU A 48 -20.71 5.07 -1.45
N ASP A 49 -19.92 4.03 -1.77
CA ASP A 49 -19.40 3.04 -0.82
C ASP A 49 -18.07 3.45 -0.15
N GLY A 50 -17.41 4.53 -0.59
CA GLY A 50 -16.12 4.96 -0.04
C GLY A 50 -15.17 5.60 -1.06
N GLU A 51 -13.89 5.64 -0.72
CA GLU A 51 -12.83 6.18 -1.59
C GLU A 51 -11.97 5.06 -2.17
N ILE A 52 -11.67 5.10 -3.47
CA ILE A 52 -10.77 4.15 -4.13
C ILE A 52 -9.37 4.74 -4.21
N TRP A 53 -8.40 3.97 -3.75
CA TRP A 53 -6.98 4.32 -3.72
C TRP A 53 -6.19 3.32 -4.56
N SER A 54 -5.23 3.80 -5.35
CA SER A 54 -4.37 2.96 -6.19
C SER A 54 -2.94 3.49 -6.30
N THR A 55 -2.00 2.57 -6.54
CA THR A 55 -0.63 2.86 -6.99
C THR A 55 -0.09 1.69 -7.81
N ASN A 56 0.84 1.96 -8.71
CA ASN A 56 1.59 0.94 -9.45
C ASN A 56 3.02 0.86 -8.90
N ILE A 57 3.47 -0.36 -8.59
CA ILE A 57 4.80 -0.60 -8.04
C ILE A 57 5.47 -1.71 -8.85
N LYS A 58 6.68 -1.42 -9.30
CA LYS A 58 7.55 -2.40 -9.95
C LYS A 58 8.13 -3.33 -8.89
N VAL A 59 7.82 -4.62 -8.97
CA VAL A 59 8.31 -5.65 -8.04
C VAL A 59 9.23 -6.62 -8.78
N ASN A 60 10.35 -6.96 -8.16
CA ASN A 60 11.26 -7.96 -8.68
C ASN A 60 10.67 -9.37 -8.49
N GLY A 61 10.70 -10.20 -9.53
CA GLY A 61 10.18 -11.57 -9.45
C GLY A 61 10.88 -12.57 -10.38
N PRO A 62 10.50 -13.87 -10.24
CA PRO A 62 9.36 -14.37 -9.45
C PRO A 62 9.71 -14.59 -7.96
N GLN A 63 8.99 -13.91 -7.05
CA GLN A 63 9.11 -14.13 -5.60
C GLN A 63 7.76 -13.96 -4.90
N ARG A 64 7.53 -14.73 -3.84
CA ARG A 64 6.32 -14.60 -3.01
C ARG A 64 6.42 -13.34 -2.16
N THR A 65 5.46 -12.43 -2.32
CA THR A 65 5.44 -11.14 -1.62
C THR A 65 4.15 -10.99 -0.84
N PHE A 66 4.26 -10.48 0.39
CA PHE A 66 3.15 -10.14 1.25
C PHE A 66 3.04 -8.62 1.37
N TYR A 67 1.84 -8.09 1.55
CA TYR A 67 1.63 -6.65 1.73
C TYR A 67 0.46 -6.35 2.68
N ARG A 68 0.37 -5.09 3.12
CA ARG A 68 -0.70 -4.55 3.97
C ARG A 68 -1.00 -3.11 3.57
N TYR A 69 -2.26 -2.71 3.73
CA TYR A 69 -2.67 -1.33 3.63
C TYR A 69 -2.67 -0.66 5.00
N VAL A 70 -2.18 0.57 5.04
CA VAL A 70 -2.04 1.38 6.24
C VAL A 70 -2.77 2.70 6.02
N ILE A 71 -3.54 3.14 7.01
CA ILE A 71 -4.07 4.50 7.06
C ILE A 71 -3.23 5.24 8.11
N ALA A 72 -2.55 6.30 7.67
CA ALA A 72 -1.67 7.10 8.52
C ALA A 72 -1.73 8.57 8.14
N GLN A 73 -1.34 9.42 9.09
CA GLN A 73 -1.00 10.82 8.78
C GLN A 73 0.50 10.90 8.49
N ILE A 74 0.83 11.48 7.34
CA ILE A 74 2.22 11.72 6.94
C ILE A 74 2.63 13.08 7.49
N ILE A 75 3.53 13.09 8.47
CA ILE A 75 4.13 14.31 9.02
C ILE A 75 5.52 14.43 8.41
N ARG A 76 5.70 15.45 7.59
CA ARG A 76 7.02 15.80 7.05
C ARG A 76 7.67 16.76 8.02
N THR A 77 8.77 16.33 8.61
CA THR A 77 9.74 17.17 9.32
C THR A 77 10.96 17.35 8.42
N ASP A 78 11.69 18.46 8.57
CA ASP A 78 12.73 18.87 7.62
C ASP A 78 13.80 17.80 7.34
N ASP A 79 14.04 16.89 8.29
CA ASP A 79 15.02 15.81 8.18
C ASP A 79 14.43 14.39 8.14
N ASP A 80 13.12 14.21 8.35
CA ASP A 80 12.51 12.87 8.49
C ASP A 80 11.03 12.82 8.07
N MET A 81 10.64 11.69 7.46
CA MET A 81 9.24 11.32 7.29
C MET A 81 8.76 10.55 8.50
N ASN A 82 7.89 11.18 9.30
CA ASN A 82 7.25 10.55 10.44
C ASN A 82 5.83 10.12 10.08
N LEU A 83 5.47 8.86 10.39
CA LEU A 83 4.12 8.35 10.20
C LEU A 83 3.41 8.16 11.53
N ILE A 84 2.26 8.82 11.70
CA ILE A 84 1.31 8.47 12.76
C ILE A 84 0.35 7.44 12.19
N ILE A 85 0.61 6.16 12.50
CA ILE A 85 -0.25 5.06 12.07
C ILE A 85 -1.55 5.11 12.86
N LYS A 86 -2.67 5.37 12.16
CA LYS A 86 -4.00 5.32 12.76
C LYS A 86 -4.61 3.93 12.69
N LYS A 87 -4.34 3.21 11.59
CA LYS A 87 -4.90 1.88 11.37
C LYS A 87 -4.03 1.06 10.43
N CYS A 88 -3.82 -0.19 10.77
CA CYS A 88 -3.21 -1.18 9.88
C CYS A 88 -4.26 -2.25 9.62
N LYS A 89 -4.78 -2.33 8.38
CA LYS A 89 -5.68 -3.42 8.01
C LYS A 89 -4.83 -4.60 7.53
N ASN A 90 -4.92 -5.70 8.26
CA ASN A 90 -4.37 -6.98 7.83
C ASN A 90 -5.22 -7.49 6.66
N LEU A 91 -4.80 -7.21 5.44
CA LEU A 91 -5.30 -7.90 4.27
C LEU A 91 -4.24 -8.92 3.90
N PHE A 92 -4.36 -10.14 4.44
CA PHE A 92 -3.54 -11.29 4.02
C PHE A 92 -3.98 -11.69 2.60
N ILE A 93 -3.59 -10.92 1.59
CA ILE A 93 -3.79 -11.33 0.20
C ILE A 93 -2.56 -12.12 -0.19
N PHE A 94 -2.76 -13.42 -0.37
CA PHE A 94 -1.84 -14.28 -1.08
C PHE A 94 -1.76 -13.81 -2.53
N PHE A 95 -0.79 -12.96 -2.88
CA PHE A 95 -0.27 -12.97 -4.24
C PHE A 95 0.74 -14.13 -4.32
N CYS A 96 0.19 -15.34 -4.40
CA CYS A 96 0.87 -16.38 -5.14
C CYS A 96 0.63 -15.99 -6.60
N LEU A 97 1.61 -15.38 -7.26
CA LEU A 97 1.69 -15.51 -8.71
C LEU A 97 2.08 -16.97 -9.00
N ASN A 98 1.19 -17.90 -8.67
CA ASN A 98 1.12 -19.19 -9.33
C ASN A 98 0.41 -18.91 -10.65
N ILE A 99 1.12 -18.28 -11.59
CA ILE A 99 0.92 -18.68 -12.97
C ILE A 99 1.68 -20.00 -13.06
N LEU A 100 0.98 -21.08 -12.68
CA LEU A 100 1.24 -22.37 -13.29
C LEU A 100 1.12 -22.11 -14.79
N ILE A 101 2.24 -22.15 -15.50
CA ILE A 101 2.21 -22.38 -16.93
C ILE A 101 1.99 -23.88 -17.05
N GLU A 102 0.75 -24.28 -17.36
CA GLU A 102 0.53 -25.42 -18.24
C GLU A 102 0.33 -24.87 -19.66
#